data_AF-A0A920KMG8-F1
#
_entry.id   AF-A0A920KMG8-F1
#
_cell.length_a   1.000
_cell.length_b   1.000
_cell.length_c   1.000
_cell.angle_alpha   90.00
_cell.angle_beta   90.00
_cell.angle_gamma   90.00
#
_symmetry.space_group_name_H-M   'P 1'
#
loop_
_entity.id
_entity.type
_entity.pdbx_description
1 polymer ?
#
loop_
_entity_poly.entity_id
_entity_poly.type
_entity_poly.pdbx_seq_one_letter_code
_entity_poly.pdbx_strand_id
1 'polypeptide(L)' 'MQYEQLSEKERINLPNPSIDTGMGLERMTAVLNSTHSNFDIDIFQSLINKISEVIQKPQVTT' A
#
# COMPACT_ATOMS: atom_id res chain seq x y z
N MET A 1 11.00 16.74 4.01
CA MET A 1 12.43 16.62 3.72
C MET A 1 13.23 17.74 4.36
N GLN A 2 14.37 17.42 4.97
CA GLN A 2 15.23 18.39 5.68
C GLN A 2 16.61 18.57 5.04
N TYR A 3 17.10 17.57 4.29
CA TYR A 3 18.44 17.55 3.75
C TYR A 3 18.45 17.10 2.29
N GLU A 4 19.44 17.57 1.54
CA GLU A 4 19.84 17.00 0.26
C GLU A 4 21.08 16.11 0.46
N GLN A 5 21.04 14.88 -0.06
CA GLN A 5 22.17 13.97 -0.02
C GLN A 5 23.02 14.16 -1.29
N LEU A 6 24.25 14.64 -1.13
CA LEU A 6 25.17 14.87 -2.25
C LEU A 6 26.05 13.65 -2.54
N SER A 7 26.45 12.93 -1.49
CA SER A 7 27.24 11.69 -1.56
C SER A 7 26.96 10.84 -0.31
N GLU A 8 27.38 9.57 -0.23
CA GLU A 8 27.16 8.72 0.97
C GLU A 8 27.53 9.40 2.30
N LYS A 9 28.57 10.24 2.31
CA LYS A 9 29.12 10.85 3.53
C LYS A 9 28.67 12.30 3.75
N GLU A 10 28.01 12.92 2.78
CA GLU A 10 27.67 14.35 2.82
C GLU A 10 26.18 14.60 2.63
N ARG A 11 25.61 15.37 3.57
CA ARG A 11 24.25 15.91 3.53
C ARG A 11 24.28 17.39 3.86
N ILE A 12 23.56 18.19 3.08
CA ILE A 12 23.42 19.63 3.32
C ILE A 12 21.99 19.96 3.73
N ASN A 13 21.82 21.02 4.54
CA ASN A 13 20.50 21.51 4.93
C ASN A 13 19.77 22.08 3.71
N LEU A 14 18.49 21.75 3.57
CA LEU A 14 17.65 22.41 2.58
C LEU A 14 17.35 23.85 3.05
N PRO A 15 17.36 24.84 2.13
CA PRO A 15 16.98 26.21 2.46
C PRO A 15 15.51 26.31 2.89
N ASN A 16 14.66 25.44 2.34
CA ASN A 16 13.24 25.35 2.67
C ASN A 16 12.90 23.88 3.00
N PRO A 17 12.82 23.51 4.29
CA PRO A 17 12.42 22.18 4.67
C PRO A 17 10.93 21.95 4.34
N SER A 18 10.61 20.72 3.97
CA SER A 18 9.25 20.28 3.64
C SER A 18 8.79 19.16 4.57
N ILE A 19 7.51 18.84 4.54
CA ILE A 19 6.97 17.63 5.15
C ILE A 19 6.54 16.69 4.03
N ASP A 20 6.87 15.41 4.18
CA ASP A 20 6.47 14.35 3.27
C ASP A 20 5.71 13.30 4.08
N THR A 21 4.45 13.07 3.73
CA THR A 21 3.59 12.11 4.43
C THR A 21 3.11 11.06 3.45
N GLY A 22 3.25 9.80 3.85
CA GLY A 22 2.68 8.66 3.12
C GLY A 22 1.79 7.84 4.04
N MET A 23 0.58 7.56 3.59
CA MET A 23 -0.33 6.63 4.25
C MET A 23 -0.89 5.69 3.19
N GLY A 24 -0.64 4.39 3.34
CA GLY A 24 -1.13 3.39 2.39
C GLY A 24 -2.64 3.24 2.50
N LEU A 25 -3.35 3.58 1.43
CA LEU A 25 -4.81 3.52 1.38
C LEU A 25 -5.30 2.09 1.66
N GLU A 26 -4.67 1.09 1.05
CA GLU A 26 -5.03 -0.32 1.17
C GLU A 26 -4.88 -0.81 2.62
N ARG A 27 -3.82 -0.35 3.30
CA ARG A 27 -3.57 -0.70 4.71
C ARG A 27 -4.57 -0.01 5.63
N MET A 28 -4.89 1.25 5.37
CA MET A 28 -5.92 1.96 6.14
C MET A 28 -7.30 1.31 5.95
N THR A 29 -7.65 0.97 4.71
CA THR A 29 -8.90 0.28 4.40
C THR A 29 -8.96 -1.09 5.06
N ALA A 30 -7.87 -1.85 5.10
CA ALA A 30 -7.85 -3.14 5.81
C ALA A 30 -8.18 -2.98 7.30
N VAL A 31 -7.60 -1.96 7.96
CA VAL A 31 -7.92 -1.64 9.37
C VAL A 31 -9.38 -1.21 9.53
N LEU A 32 -9.88 -0.30 8.67
CA LEU A 32 -11.27 0.18 8.73
C LEU A 32 -12.29 -0.94 8.48
N ASN A 33 -11.96 -1.87 7.59
CA ASN A 33 -12.79 -3.03 7.27
C ASN A 33 -12.59 -4.18 8.27
N SER A 34 -11.75 -4.01 9.30
CA SER A 34 -11.40 -5.06 10.28
C SER A 34 -10.87 -6.36 9.64
N THR A 35 -10.16 -6.25 8.52
CA THR A 35 -9.50 -7.39 7.87
C THR A 35 -8.05 -7.51 8.33
N HIS A 36 -7.48 -8.71 8.18
CA HIS A 36 -6.10 -9.00 8.61
C HIS A 36 -5.10 -8.99 7.45
N SER A 37 -5.58 -8.77 6.22
CA SER A 37 -4.79 -8.70 4.99
C SER A 37 -5.27 -7.55 4.10
N ASN A 38 -4.33 -6.87 3.45
CA ASN A 38 -4.65 -5.90 2.40
C ASN A 38 -5.42 -6.55 1.25
N PHE A 39 -5.19 -7.84 0.97
CA PHE A 39 -5.87 -8.54 -0.13
C PHE A 39 -7.35 -8.83 0.15
N ASP A 40 -7.79 -8.71 1.39
CA ASP A 40 -9.17 -8.98 1.81
C ASP A 40 -10.08 -7.74 1.65
N ILE A 41 -9.54 -6.60 1.24
CA ILE A 41 -10.33 -5.40 0.98
C ILE A 41 -11.00 -5.45 -0.39
N ASP A 42 -12.05 -4.64 -0.54
CA ASP A 42 -12.93 -4.55 -1.71
C ASP A 42 -12.19 -4.49 -3.06
N ILE A 43 -11.19 -3.61 -3.20
CA ILE A 43 -10.49 -3.42 -4.48
C ILE A 43 -9.71 -4.66 -4.91
N PHE A 44 -9.16 -5.43 -3.97
CA PHE A 44 -8.43 -6.66 -4.28
C PHE A 44 -9.37 -7.84 -4.46
N GLN A 45 -10.43 -7.94 -3.65
CA GLN A 45 -11.43 -9.01 -3.79
C GLN A 45 -12.09 -8.98 -5.18
N SER A 46 -12.38 -7.81 -5.73
CA SER A 46 -12.89 -7.69 -7.10
C SER A 46 -11.93 -8.31 -8.14
N LEU A 47 -10.64 -7.99 -8.05
CA LEU A 47 -9.61 -8.52 -8.95
C LEU A 47 -9.37 -10.03 -8.75
N ILE A 48 -9.27 -10.47 -7.49
CA ILE A 48 -9.05 -11.88 -7.11
C ILE A 48 -10.21 -12.75 -7.61
N ASN A 49 -11.44 -12.28 -7.44
CA ASN A 49 -12.63 -12.98 -7.93
C ASN A 49 -12.58 -13.10 -9.45
N LYS A 50 -12.22 -12.03 -10.16
CA LYS A 50 -12.15 -12.08 -11.62
C LYS A 50 -11.08 -13.05 -12.12
N ILE A 51 -9.91 -13.05 -11.48
CA ILE A 51 -8.84 -14.00 -11.80
C ILE A 51 -9.30 -15.43 -11.51
N SER A 52 -9.97 -15.66 -10.39
CA SER A 52 -10.49 -16.97 -9.98
C SER A 52 -11.49 -17.54 -11.00
N GLU A 53 -12.37 -16.70 -11.56
CA GLU A 53 -13.26 -17.07 -12.66
C GLU A 53 -12.49 -17.51 -13.91
N VAL A 54 -11.48 -16.72 -14.32
CA VAL A 54 -10.69 -16.99 -15.54
C VAL A 54 -9.93 -18.31 -15.43
N ILE A 55 -9.36 -18.61 -14.26
CA ILE A 55 -8.60 -19.85 -14.04
C ILE A 55 -9.47 -21.03 -13.59
N GLN A 56 -10.79 -20.84 -13.50
CA GLN A 56 -11.74 -21.87 -13.06
C GLN A 56 -11.39 -22.46 -11.68
N LYS A 57 -10.94 -21.60 -10.74
CA LYS A 57 -10.63 -22.04 -9.38
C LYS A 57 -11.91 -22.57 -8.71
N PRO A 58 -11.90 -23.75 -8.08
CA PRO A 58 -13.03 -24.24 -7.32
C PRO A 58 -13.39 -23.24 -6.22
N GLN A 59 -14.65 -22.82 -6.16
CA GLN A 59 -15.11 -21.93 -5.11
C GLN A 59 -15.07 -22.66 -3.77
N VAL A 60 -14.30 -22.13 -2.82
CA VAL A 60 -14.22 -22.67 -1.47
C VAL A 60 -15.38 -22.07 -0.69
N THR A 61 -16.48 -22.81 -0.58
CA THR A 61 -17.59 -22.46 0.31
C THR A 61 -17.10 -22.63 1.75
N THR A 62 -16.98 -21.52 2.48
CA THR A 62 -16.76 -21.53 3.94
C THR A 62 -18.09 -21.26 4.63
#